data_AF-A0A2P2I6V9-F1
#
_entry.id   AF-A0A2P2I6V9-F1
#
_cell.length_a   1.000
_cell.length_b   1.000
_cell.length_c   1.000
_cell.angle_alpha   90.00
_cell.angle_beta   90.00
_cell.angle_gamma   90.00
#
_symmetry.space_group_name_H-M   'P 1'
#
loop_
_entity.id
_entity.type
_entity.pdbx_description
1 polymer ?
#
loop_
_entity_poly.entity_id
_entity_poly.type
_entity_poly.pdbx_seq_one_letter_code
_entity_poly.pdbx_strand_id
1 'polypeptide(L)'
;MAGFRKLAQMLLDFSEQAAELARTIRADDGLFQLLVEEKTGEQKNTRFARDFKTLADVLIQQTLCHKVEKEFPELTGRVFGEECAVFSNVVGETITVTVQETEHQTAQLLTKILDGNVNAANTLAQVVHRTDISANKKLPDVLPEIPLDHVAIWIDPIDSTAEYIFGDTEGSENLSSKISGLPCVTVLIGVFLVHNGAPVLGIINQPFLHLAPRDSSKGRRLYESGGAYIGVTQFCSGGVHSTEASGEVAPLQQVMISSSERLDVQERLSGAGIKCVEAAGAGYKCLAVITQQAQLYICSKGSTYMWDTCAPHSILLSNGGGIIPFTSLKYFATESPPDHLKYQTLYTHPSLQSVAADSGVAAGTAAADTDVADTGDHAPSTDTSNEATKSSIAPFCNSQGIVAYQNVEHLYKIAKILV
;
A
#
# COMPACT_ATOMS: atom_id res chain seq x y z
N MET A 1 4.84 -11.54 -26.42
CA MET A 1 5.45 -12.02 -25.15
C MET A 1 6.27 -10.94 -24.40
N ALA A 2 6.43 -9.71 -24.89
CA ALA A 2 7.10 -8.61 -24.16
C ALA A 2 6.18 -7.75 -23.27
N GLY A 3 4.87 -8.03 -23.26
CA GLY A 3 3.85 -7.17 -22.64
C GLY A 3 4.03 -6.99 -21.13
N PHE A 4 4.21 -8.08 -20.38
CA PHE A 4 4.38 -8.01 -18.92
C PHE A 4 5.65 -7.26 -18.52
N ARG A 5 6.77 -7.45 -19.24
CA ARG A 5 7.99 -6.67 -19.00
C ARG A 5 7.76 -5.17 -19.23
N LYS A 6 7.03 -4.81 -20.29
CA LYS A 6 6.68 -3.41 -20.57
C LYS A 6 5.79 -2.84 -19.44
N LEU A 7 4.80 -3.59 -18.97
CA LEU A 7 3.97 -3.21 -17.83
C LEU A 7 4.83 -2.99 -16.58
N ALA A 8 5.68 -3.96 -16.23
CA ALA A 8 6.56 -3.87 -15.06
C ALA A 8 7.46 -2.63 -15.12
N GLN A 9 8.03 -2.31 -16.29
CA GLN A 9 8.84 -1.10 -16.48
C GLN A 9 7.99 0.16 -16.27
N MET A 10 6.81 0.22 -16.90
CA MET A 10 5.90 1.36 -16.77
C MET A 10 5.49 1.59 -15.31
N LEU A 11 5.15 0.54 -14.57
CA LEU A 11 4.80 0.62 -13.15
C LEU A 11 5.98 1.08 -12.28
N LEU A 12 7.19 0.62 -12.60
CA LEU A 12 8.40 1.03 -11.91
C LEU A 12 8.68 2.52 -12.12
N ASP A 13 8.65 3.00 -13.36
CA ASP A 13 8.82 4.42 -13.67
C ASP A 13 7.67 5.27 -13.09
N PHE A 14 6.44 4.75 -13.13
CA PHE A 14 5.29 5.40 -12.50
C PHE A 14 5.45 5.53 -10.98
N SER A 15 6.07 4.56 -10.29
CA SER A 15 6.31 4.68 -8.85
C SER A 15 7.16 5.93 -8.50
N GLU A 16 8.11 6.30 -9.37
CA GLU A 16 8.90 7.52 -9.20
C GLU A 16 8.10 8.77 -9.57
N GLN A 17 7.22 8.69 -10.58
CA GLN A 17 6.29 9.77 -10.90
C GLN A 17 5.31 10.03 -9.76
N ALA A 18 4.80 8.98 -9.11
CA ALA A 18 3.96 9.09 -7.92
C ALA A 18 4.72 9.74 -6.76
N ALA A 19 5.97 9.33 -6.54
CA ALA A 19 6.85 9.94 -5.55
C ALA A 19 7.12 11.43 -5.84
N GLU A 20 7.33 11.79 -7.11
CA GLU A 20 7.48 13.19 -7.54
C GLU A 20 6.20 14.00 -7.35
N LEU A 21 5.02 13.43 -7.63
CA LEU A 21 3.73 14.06 -7.34
C LEU A 21 3.56 14.34 -5.85
N ALA A 22 3.82 13.34 -4.99
CA ALA A 22 3.74 13.51 -3.53
C ALA A 22 4.69 14.60 -3.04
N ARG A 23 5.94 14.63 -3.53
CA ARG A 23 6.90 15.70 -3.18
C ARG A 23 6.48 17.06 -3.71
N THR A 24 6.03 17.14 -4.95
CA THR A 24 5.57 18.39 -5.59
C THR A 24 4.42 19.01 -4.81
N ILE A 25 3.44 18.19 -4.41
CA ILE A 25 2.30 18.63 -3.62
C ILE A 25 2.74 19.14 -2.26
N ARG A 26 3.59 18.38 -1.55
CA ARG A 26 4.07 18.75 -0.22
C ARG A 26 5.03 19.94 -0.22
N ALA A 27 5.70 20.23 -1.34
CA ALA A 27 6.65 21.34 -1.46
C ALA A 27 5.98 22.72 -1.61
N ASP A 28 4.72 22.76 -2.06
CA ASP A 28 3.91 23.97 -2.17
C ASP A 28 2.99 24.07 -0.95
N ASP A 29 3.30 24.92 0.02
CA ASP A 29 2.49 25.10 1.24
C ASP A 29 1.04 25.48 0.95
N GLY A 30 0.82 26.30 -0.08
CA GLY A 30 -0.52 26.75 -0.43
C GLY A 30 -1.34 25.58 -0.94
N LEU A 31 -0.77 24.79 -1.83
CA LEU A 31 -1.37 23.55 -2.33
C LEU A 31 -1.52 22.51 -1.21
N PHE A 32 -0.49 22.31 -0.40
CA PHE A 32 -0.49 21.31 0.67
C PHE A 32 -1.56 21.61 1.72
N GLN A 33 -1.68 22.87 2.18
CA GLN A 33 -2.75 23.28 3.11
C GLN A 33 -4.14 23.12 2.49
N LEU A 34 -4.32 23.46 1.21
CA LEU A 34 -5.60 23.23 0.51
C LEU A 34 -6.01 21.75 0.47
N LEU A 35 -5.06 20.83 0.58
CA LEU A 35 -5.29 19.38 0.53
C LEU A 35 -5.33 18.71 1.90
N VAL A 36 -5.02 19.45 2.96
CA VAL A 36 -4.86 18.95 4.34
C VAL A 36 -5.80 19.61 5.34
N GLU A 37 -6.26 20.85 5.08
CA GLU A 37 -7.05 21.62 6.05
C GLU A 37 -8.39 20.96 6.37
N GLU A 38 -8.47 20.34 7.55
CA GLU A 38 -9.72 20.06 8.23
C GLU A 38 -10.28 21.38 8.81
N LYS A 39 -10.99 22.17 8.00
CA LYS A 39 -11.50 23.47 8.48
C LYS A 39 -12.57 23.28 9.58
N THR A 40 -12.19 23.50 10.83
CA THR A 40 -13.10 23.72 11.96
C THR A 40 -13.54 25.19 12.03
N GLY A 41 -14.84 25.46 12.19
CA GLY A 41 -15.39 26.81 12.40
C GLY A 41 -16.09 27.46 11.19
N GLU A 42 -16.39 28.76 11.29
CA GLU A 42 -17.15 29.55 10.30
C GLU A 42 -16.42 29.75 8.95
N GLN A 43 -15.14 29.38 8.86
CA GLN A 43 -14.36 29.41 7.61
C GLN A 43 -14.37 28.07 6.87
N LYS A 44 -15.40 27.23 7.01
CA LYS A 44 -15.56 26.03 6.17
C LYS A 44 -15.39 26.40 4.68
N ASN A 45 -14.38 25.85 4.01
CA ASN A 45 -14.41 25.75 2.55
C ASN A 45 -15.56 24.79 2.24
N THR A 46 -16.65 25.32 1.73
CA THR A 46 -17.92 24.62 1.49
C THR A 46 -17.86 23.59 0.34
N ARG A 47 -16.68 23.29 -0.20
CA ARG A 47 -16.55 22.57 -1.48
C ARG A 47 -16.25 21.08 -1.39
N PHE A 48 -15.67 20.54 -0.31
CA PHE A 48 -15.36 19.11 -0.25
C PHE A 48 -15.57 18.57 1.18
N ALA A 49 -16.46 17.59 1.32
CA ALA A 49 -16.78 16.99 2.62
C ALA A 49 -15.63 16.11 3.15
N ARG A 50 -15.41 16.22 4.46
CA ARG A 50 -14.38 15.59 5.30
C ARG A 50 -14.30 14.06 5.18
N ASP A 51 -13.12 13.58 4.79
CA ASP A 51 -12.26 12.54 5.40
C ASP A 51 -10.88 12.76 4.73
N PHE A 52 -9.74 12.42 5.35
CA PHE A 52 -8.38 12.80 4.89
C PHE A 52 -7.91 12.15 3.57
N LYS A 53 -8.83 11.96 2.63
CA LYS A 53 -8.57 11.79 1.21
C LYS A 53 -7.86 13.03 0.68
N THR A 54 -6.56 12.92 0.43
CA THR A 54 -5.86 14.02 -0.22
C THR A 54 -6.12 13.96 -1.72
N LEU A 55 -6.21 15.12 -2.39
CA LEU A 55 -6.18 15.14 -3.86
C LEU A 55 -4.92 14.44 -4.39
N ALA A 56 -3.84 14.37 -3.59
CA ALA A 56 -2.63 13.65 -3.96
C ALA A 56 -2.92 12.17 -4.18
N ASP A 57 -3.59 11.50 -3.23
CA ASP A 57 -3.92 10.08 -3.33
C ASP A 57 -4.74 9.79 -4.59
N VAL A 58 -5.82 10.56 -4.80
CA VAL A 58 -6.66 10.40 -5.99
C VAL A 58 -5.88 10.70 -7.26
N LEU A 59 -5.13 11.79 -7.31
CA LEU A 59 -4.43 12.18 -8.52
C LEU A 59 -3.38 11.15 -8.91
N ILE A 60 -2.63 10.61 -7.94
CA ILE A 60 -1.67 9.54 -8.16
C ILE A 60 -2.39 8.29 -8.69
N GLN A 61 -3.45 7.83 -8.02
CA GLN A 61 -4.21 6.66 -8.47
C GLN A 61 -4.79 6.85 -9.89
N GLN A 62 -5.39 8.01 -10.16
CA GLN A 62 -5.97 8.31 -11.48
C GLN A 62 -4.92 8.48 -12.57
N THR A 63 -3.71 8.92 -12.22
CA THR A 63 -2.58 8.94 -13.15
C THR A 63 -2.16 7.52 -13.54
N LEU A 64 -2.12 6.59 -12.57
CA LEU A 64 -1.88 5.18 -12.88
C LEU A 64 -2.97 4.61 -13.79
N CYS A 65 -4.25 4.82 -13.44
CA CYS A 65 -5.38 4.35 -14.24
C CYS A 65 -5.28 4.83 -15.69
N HIS A 66 -5.06 6.14 -15.89
CA HIS A 66 -4.94 6.72 -17.22
C HIS A 66 -3.78 6.12 -18.02
N LYS A 67 -2.60 5.96 -17.41
CA LYS A 67 -1.44 5.35 -18.07
C LYS A 67 -1.70 3.90 -18.46
N VAL A 68 -2.27 3.11 -17.54
CA VAL A 68 -2.59 1.70 -17.78
C VAL A 68 -3.62 1.58 -18.91
N GLU A 69 -4.70 2.34 -18.88
CA GLU A 69 -5.74 2.30 -19.92
C GLU A 69 -5.22 2.71 -21.29
N LYS A 70 -4.32 3.71 -21.33
CA LYS A 70 -3.72 4.20 -22.57
C LYS A 70 -2.72 3.21 -23.17
N GLU A 71 -1.90 2.57 -22.35
CA GLU A 71 -0.80 1.71 -22.84
C GLU A 71 -1.11 0.22 -22.86
N PHE A 72 -2.08 -0.23 -22.07
CA PHE A 72 -2.44 -1.63 -21.86
C PHE A 72 -3.97 -1.78 -21.79
N PRO A 73 -4.69 -1.67 -22.93
CA PRO A 73 -6.16 -1.73 -22.96
C PRO A 73 -6.75 -3.01 -22.33
N GLU A 74 -6.01 -4.12 -22.31
CA GLU A 74 -6.40 -5.37 -21.65
C GLU A 74 -6.57 -5.23 -20.13
N LEU A 75 -6.00 -4.18 -19.54
CA LEU A 75 -6.03 -3.88 -18.11
C LEU A 75 -7.01 -2.76 -17.74
N THR A 76 -7.78 -2.23 -18.69
CA THR A 76 -8.80 -1.21 -18.42
C THR A 76 -9.76 -1.69 -17.32
N GLY A 77 -9.96 -0.86 -16.29
CA GLY A 77 -10.78 -1.19 -15.13
C GLY A 77 -10.20 -2.25 -14.18
N ARG A 78 -8.90 -2.58 -14.29
CA ARG A 78 -8.20 -3.55 -13.42
C ARG A 78 -7.13 -2.95 -12.52
N VAL A 79 -7.17 -1.63 -12.36
CA VAL A 79 -6.40 -0.90 -11.33
C VAL A 79 -7.36 -0.59 -10.20
N PHE A 80 -7.10 -1.16 -9.03
CA PHE A 80 -7.89 -1.00 -7.82
C PHE A 80 -7.02 -0.34 -6.75
N GLY A 81 -7.63 0.42 -5.84
CA GLY A 81 -6.92 1.08 -4.76
C GLY A 81 -7.87 1.60 -3.70
N GLU A 82 -7.32 2.28 -2.71
CA GLU A 82 -8.05 2.89 -1.60
C GLU A 82 -9.03 3.97 -2.09
N GLU A 83 -8.63 4.73 -3.11
CA GLU A 83 -9.24 6.02 -3.37
C GLU A 83 -10.41 5.97 -4.36
N CYS A 84 -11.46 6.72 -4.02
CA CYS A 84 -12.56 7.01 -4.93
C CYS A 84 -12.24 8.23 -5.80
N ALA A 85 -12.43 8.16 -7.12
CA ALA A 85 -12.17 9.30 -8.01
C ALA A 85 -13.17 10.48 -7.82
N VAL A 86 -14.31 10.23 -7.17
CA VAL A 86 -15.40 11.20 -7.05
C VAL A 86 -15.27 11.99 -5.75
N PHE A 87 -15.36 13.32 -5.86
CA PHE A 87 -15.48 14.25 -4.75
C PHE A 87 -16.88 14.85 -4.76
N SER A 88 -17.46 15.03 -3.57
CA SER A 88 -18.79 15.61 -3.41
C SER A 88 -18.72 16.80 -2.46
N ASN A 89 -19.40 17.89 -2.81
CA ASN A 89 -19.54 19.04 -1.92
C ASN A 89 -20.75 18.88 -0.98
N VAL A 90 -20.88 19.79 0.00
CA VAL A 90 -21.97 19.76 1.00
C VAL A 90 -23.37 19.96 0.42
N VAL A 91 -23.46 20.39 -0.84
CA VAL A 91 -24.71 20.63 -1.59
C VAL A 91 -25.02 19.45 -2.54
N GLY A 92 -24.16 18.44 -2.59
CA GLY A 92 -24.33 17.23 -3.40
C GLY A 92 -23.82 17.32 -4.83
N GLU A 93 -23.15 18.42 -5.22
CA GLU A 93 -22.47 18.47 -6.52
C GLU A 93 -21.22 17.58 -6.48
N THR A 94 -21.05 16.78 -7.53
CA THR A 94 -19.94 15.83 -7.65
C THR A 94 -18.95 16.25 -8.73
N ILE A 95 -17.66 16.13 -8.45
CA ILE A 95 -16.59 16.28 -9.43
C ILE A 95 -15.79 14.98 -9.45
N THR A 96 -15.60 14.40 -10.62
CA THR A 96 -14.74 13.22 -10.79
C THR A 96 -13.35 13.68 -11.24
N VAL A 97 -12.33 13.36 -10.44
CA VAL A 97 -10.94 13.62 -10.81
C VAL A 97 -10.52 12.57 -11.82
N THR A 98 -10.14 13.00 -13.01
CA THR A 98 -9.65 12.13 -14.08
C THR A 98 -8.53 12.84 -14.82
N VAL A 99 -7.48 12.10 -15.17
CA VAL A 99 -6.44 12.61 -16.06
C VAL A 99 -7.00 12.66 -17.49
N GLN A 100 -6.89 13.83 -18.12
CA GLN A 100 -7.40 14.07 -19.47
C GLN A 100 -6.33 13.72 -20.52
N GLU A 101 -6.71 13.73 -21.81
CA GLU A 101 -5.79 13.37 -22.90
C GLU A 101 -4.59 14.33 -23.02
N THR A 102 -4.76 15.60 -22.64
CA THR A 102 -3.72 16.62 -22.75
C THR A 102 -3.44 17.29 -21.42
N GLU A 103 -2.19 17.73 -21.23
CA GLU A 103 -1.74 18.52 -20.08
C GLU A 103 -2.66 19.73 -19.82
N HIS A 104 -3.00 20.46 -20.88
CA HIS A 104 -3.86 21.64 -20.78
C HIS A 104 -5.26 21.31 -20.24
N GLN A 105 -5.87 20.22 -20.71
CA GLN A 105 -7.19 19.80 -20.22
C GLN A 105 -7.14 19.31 -18.77
N THR A 106 -6.08 18.58 -18.39
CA THR A 106 -5.86 18.19 -16.99
C THR A 106 -5.70 19.43 -16.12
N ALA A 107 -4.91 20.42 -16.54
CA ALA A 107 -4.75 21.68 -15.80
C ALA A 107 -6.06 22.46 -15.65
N GLN A 108 -6.90 22.51 -16.69
CA GLN A 108 -8.22 23.14 -16.61
C GLN A 108 -9.14 22.44 -15.59
N LEU A 109 -9.13 21.11 -15.53
CA LEU A 109 -9.90 20.35 -14.55
C LEU A 109 -9.36 20.62 -13.13
N LEU A 110 -8.06 20.50 -12.92
CA LEU A 110 -7.42 20.73 -11.63
C LEU A 110 -7.61 22.17 -11.13
N THR A 111 -7.64 23.16 -12.02
CA THR A 111 -7.94 24.56 -11.66
C THR A 111 -9.32 24.69 -11.00
N LYS A 112 -10.32 23.92 -11.47
CA LYS A 112 -11.66 23.93 -10.87
C LYS A 112 -11.67 23.28 -9.49
N ILE A 113 -10.86 22.24 -9.29
CA ILE A 113 -10.74 21.50 -8.03
C ILE A 113 -9.97 22.33 -7.00
N LEU A 114 -8.93 23.04 -7.43
CA LEU A 114 -8.03 23.83 -6.59
C LEU A 114 -8.48 25.29 -6.44
N ASP A 115 -9.78 25.54 -6.44
CA ASP A 115 -10.39 26.88 -6.22
C ASP A 115 -9.77 28.01 -7.08
N GLY A 116 -9.42 27.71 -8.33
CA GLY A 116 -8.84 28.68 -9.26
C GLY A 116 -7.33 28.84 -9.18
N ASN A 117 -6.62 28.00 -8.40
CA ASN A 117 -5.17 28.01 -8.33
C ASN A 117 -4.54 27.42 -9.62
N VAL A 118 -4.46 28.27 -10.66
CA VAL A 118 -3.92 27.92 -11.98
C VAL A 118 -2.46 27.45 -11.91
N ASN A 119 -1.65 28.04 -11.02
CA ASN A 119 -0.23 27.70 -10.91
C ASN A 119 -0.03 26.28 -10.37
N ALA A 120 -0.74 25.93 -9.29
CA ALA A 120 -0.71 24.58 -8.75
C ALA A 120 -1.27 23.56 -9.75
N ALA A 121 -2.39 23.90 -10.41
CA ALA A 121 -3.00 23.05 -11.41
C ALA A 121 -2.08 22.77 -12.61
N ASN A 122 -1.38 23.78 -13.13
CA ASN A 122 -0.41 23.62 -14.20
C ASN A 122 0.79 22.77 -13.75
N THR A 123 1.33 23.04 -12.56
CA THR A 123 2.46 22.26 -12.01
C THR A 123 2.11 20.79 -11.88
N LEU A 124 0.94 20.46 -11.31
CA LEU A 124 0.48 19.09 -11.18
C LEU A 124 0.20 18.43 -12.53
N ALA A 125 -0.49 19.13 -13.45
CA ALA A 125 -0.77 18.61 -14.77
C ALA A 125 0.52 18.30 -15.55
N GLN A 126 1.54 19.16 -15.42
CA GLN A 126 2.84 18.93 -16.00
C GLN A 126 3.43 17.61 -15.48
N VAL A 127 3.54 17.43 -14.16
CA VAL A 127 4.11 16.20 -13.58
C VAL A 127 3.31 14.95 -13.99
N VAL A 128 1.97 15.01 -14.01
CA VAL A 128 1.08 13.92 -14.44
C VAL A 128 1.36 13.49 -15.88
N HIS A 129 1.64 14.43 -16.77
CA HIS A 129 1.85 14.18 -18.21
C HIS A 129 3.32 13.94 -18.60
N ARG A 130 4.26 13.99 -17.65
CA ARG A 130 5.67 13.71 -17.92
C ARG A 130 5.89 12.26 -18.37
N THR A 131 6.69 12.10 -19.42
CA THR A 131 7.10 10.80 -19.98
C THR A 131 8.60 10.53 -19.81
N ASP A 132 9.34 11.49 -19.25
CA ASP A 132 10.79 11.45 -19.08
C ASP A 132 11.22 11.03 -17.66
N ILE A 133 10.26 10.73 -16.78
CA ILE A 133 10.53 10.22 -15.44
C ILE A 133 10.87 8.72 -15.55
N SER A 134 11.99 8.33 -14.95
CA SER A 134 12.37 6.94 -14.80
C SER A 134 12.89 6.68 -13.40
N ALA A 135 12.52 5.54 -12.83
CA ALA A 135 12.99 5.16 -11.51
C ALA A 135 14.48 4.82 -11.55
N ASN A 136 15.20 5.17 -10.48
CA ASN A 136 16.60 4.80 -10.30
C ASN A 136 16.76 3.33 -9.83
N LYS A 137 16.06 2.41 -10.50
CA LYS A 137 16.11 0.97 -10.25
C LYS A 137 15.91 0.23 -11.57
N LYS A 138 16.52 -0.94 -11.69
CA LYS A 138 16.32 -1.83 -12.85
C LYS A 138 15.34 -2.93 -12.48
N LEU A 139 14.56 -3.37 -13.46
CA LEU A 139 13.81 -4.60 -13.35
C LEU A 139 14.76 -5.79 -13.13
N PRO A 140 14.31 -6.85 -12.43
CA PRO A 140 15.00 -8.13 -12.43
C PRO A 140 15.24 -8.64 -13.86
N ASP A 141 16.37 -9.31 -14.07
CA ASP A 141 16.75 -9.85 -15.38
C ASP A 141 15.71 -10.86 -15.88
N VAL A 142 15.22 -11.71 -14.98
CA VAL A 142 14.22 -12.73 -15.27
C VAL A 142 12.85 -12.27 -14.76
N LEU A 143 11.89 -12.15 -15.68
CA LEU A 143 10.49 -11.85 -15.39
C LEU A 143 9.62 -13.01 -15.89
N PRO A 144 8.51 -13.33 -15.21
CA PRO A 144 7.58 -14.34 -15.68
C PRO A 144 6.88 -13.86 -16.96
N GLU A 145 6.57 -14.81 -17.85
CA GLU A 145 5.77 -14.55 -19.03
C GLU A 145 4.29 -14.70 -18.68
N ILE A 146 3.65 -13.59 -18.31
CA ILE A 146 2.24 -13.57 -17.89
C ILE A 146 1.42 -12.79 -18.93
N PRO A 147 0.31 -13.36 -19.46
CA PRO A 147 -0.65 -12.60 -20.25
C PRO A 147 -1.23 -11.42 -19.46
N LEU A 148 -1.37 -10.26 -20.10
CA LEU A 148 -1.83 -9.04 -19.40
C LEU A 148 -3.28 -9.18 -18.91
N ASP A 149 -4.12 -9.89 -19.65
CA ASP A 149 -5.50 -10.23 -19.26
C ASP A 149 -5.59 -11.24 -18.10
N HIS A 150 -4.47 -11.76 -17.59
CA HIS A 150 -4.42 -12.63 -16.40
C HIS A 150 -4.03 -11.88 -15.13
N VAL A 151 -3.72 -10.58 -15.20
CA VAL A 151 -3.31 -9.79 -14.04
C VAL A 151 -4.26 -8.64 -13.73
N ALA A 152 -4.17 -8.17 -12.50
CA ALA A 152 -4.78 -6.95 -12.00
C ALA A 152 -3.83 -6.26 -11.01
N ILE A 153 -4.11 -5.01 -10.68
CA ILE A 153 -3.22 -4.14 -9.92
C ILE A 153 -3.96 -3.62 -8.68
N TRP A 154 -3.31 -3.71 -7.52
CA TRP A 154 -3.64 -2.95 -6.32
C TRP A 154 -2.63 -1.82 -6.14
N ILE A 155 -3.11 -0.59 -5.88
CA ILE A 155 -2.28 0.57 -5.54
C ILE A 155 -2.70 1.15 -4.19
N ASP A 156 -1.70 1.43 -3.35
CA ASP A 156 -1.79 2.43 -2.29
C ASP A 156 -0.98 3.66 -2.74
N PRO A 157 -1.65 4.76 -3.10
CA PRO A 157 -0.99 5.96 -3.61
C PRO A 157 -0.02 6.60 -2.62
N ILE A 158 -0.38 6.66 -1.34
CA ILE A 158 0.41 7.23 -0.24
C ILE A 158 0.08 6.46 1.04
N ASP A 159 0.75 5.31 1.23
CA ASP A 159 0.71 4.57 2.50
C ASP A 159 1.25 5.47 3.60
N SER A 160 0.59 5.42 4.75
CA SER A 160 0.85 6.30 5.89
C SER A 160 0.47 7.76 5.64
N THR A 161 -0.72 8.01 5.06
CA THR A 161 -1.26 9.36 4.80
C THR A 161 -1.16 10.29 6.01
N ALA A 162 -1.37 9.79 7.24
CA ALA A 162 -1.20 10.61 8.45
C ALA A 162 0.23 11.16 8.61
N GLU A 163 1.25 10.39 8.27
CA GLU A 163 2.65 10.84 8.29
C GLU A 163 2.97 11.72 7.08
N TYR A 164 2.34 11.44 5.92
CA TYR A 164 2.42 12.36 4.79
C TYR A 164 1.83 13.73 5.11
N ILE A 165 0.79 13.78 5.94
CA ILE A 165 0.14 15.02 6.33
C ILE A 165 0.91 15.71 7.46
N PHE A 166 1.04 15.04 8.60
CA PHE A 166 1.50 15.61 9.86
C PHE A 166 2.96 15.28 10.21
N GLY A 167 3.61 14.38 9.47
CA GLY A 167 4.95 13.91 9.79
C GLY A 167 5.99 15.02 9.66
N ASP A 168 6.76 15.23 10.72
CA ASP A 168 7.83 16.23 10.74
C ASP A 168 8.93 15.90 9.74
N THR A 169 9.60 16.95 9.26
CA THR A 169 10.72 16.81 8.31
C THR A 169 12.02 16.38 8.98
N GLU A 170 12.14 16.61 10.27
CA GLU A 170 13.26 16.17 11.08
C GLU A 170 12.74 14.96 11.84
N GLY A 171 13.02 13.76 11.32
CA GLY A 171 12.65 12.52 12.00
C GLY A 171 13.05 12.63 13.47
N SER A 172 12.13 12.26 14.37
CA SER A 172 12.44 12.18 15.79
C SER A 172 13.46 11.05 15.99
N GLU A 173 14.74 11.35 15.80
CA GLU A 173 15.86 10.46 16.15
C GLU A 173 15.94 10.27 17.69
N ASN A 174 15.09 10.94 18.45
CA ASN A 174 15.14 11.01 19.91
C ASN A 174 14.15 10.08 20.65
N LEU A 175 13.30 9.31 19.96
CA LEU A 175 12.54 8.22 20.61
C LEU A 175 12.96 6.85 20.06
N SER A 176 13.87 6.19 20.78
CA SER A 176 14.37 4.84 20.50
C SER A 176 13.30 3.71 20.44
N SER A 177 12.03 4.05 20.64
CA SER A 177 10.88 3.14 20.71
C SER A 177 9.83 3.31 19.61
N LYS A 178 9.81 4.42 18.86
CA LYS A 178 8.79 4.67 17.84
C LYS A 178 9.36 5.31 16.58
N ILE A 179 9.10 4.68 15.43
CA ILE A 179 9.48 5.19 14.10
C ILE A 179 8.26 5.89 13.48
N SER A 180 8.42 7.16 13.11
CA SER A 180 7.39 7.98 12.48
C SER A 180 8.04 9.05 11.60
N GLY A 181 7.22 9.90 10.98
CA GLY A 181 7.64 10.95 10.06
C GLY A 181 7.62 10.49 8.61
N LEU A 182 7.99 11.44 7.74
CA LEU A 182 7.96 11.26 6.29
C LEU A 182 8.71 10.04 5.73
N PRO A 183 9.81 9.54 6.33
CA PRO A 183 10.45 8.30 5.88
C PRO A 183 9.55 7.06 5.93
N CYS A 184 8.45 7.09 6.70
CA CYS A 184 7.46 6.01 6.77
C CYS A 184 6.46 6.05 5.61
N VAL A 185 6.43 7.11 4.81
CA VAL A 185 5.51 7.24 3.68
C VAL A 185 6.01 6.39 2.51
N THR A 186 5.14 5.56 1.95
CA THR A 186 5.46 4.73 0.78
C THR A 186 4.40 4.83 -0.31
N VAL A 187 4.80 4.60 -1.55
CA VAL A 187 3.89 4.29 -2.67
C VAL A 187 3.94 2.78 -2.89
N LEU A 188 2.80 2.11 -2.88
CA LEU A 188 2.72 0.65 -3.03
C LEU A 188 1.99 0.28 -4.31
N ILE A 189 2.63 -0.53 -5.16
CA ILE A 189 2.02 -1.05 -6.38
C ILE A 189 2.22 -2.56 -6.42
N GLY A 190 1.13 -3.30 -6.25
CA GLY A 190 1.11 -4.76 -6.29
C GLY A 190 0.36 -5.26 -7.52
N VAL A 191 0.92 -6.23 -8.22
CA VAL A 191 0.27 -6.94 -9.32
C VAL A 191 -0.01 -8.36 -8.86
N PHE A 192 -1.23 -8.83 -9.09
CA PHE A 192 -1.67 -10.18 -8.72
C PHE A 192 -2.35 -10.89 -9.89
N LEU A 193 -2.34 -12.21 -9.83
CA LEU A 193 -3.00 -13.09 -10.79
C LEU A 193 -4.50 -13.15 -10.51
N VAL A 194 -5.32 -12.86 -11.51
CA VAL A 194 -6.78 -12.82 -11.37
C VAL A 194 -7.36 -14.18 -10.99
N HIS A 195 -6.80 -15.28 -11.50
CA HIS A 195 -7.38 -16.61 -11.38
C HIS A 195 -7.18 -17.27 -10.01
N ASN A 196 -6.13 -16.91 -9.27
CA ASN A 196 -5.82 -17.52 -7.97
C ASN A 196 -5.45 -16.51 -6.88
N GLY A 197 -5.40 -15.22 -7.21
CA GLY A 197 -5.08 -14.14 -6.30
C GLY A 197 -3.61 -14.03 -5.88
N ALA A 198 -2.71 -14.81 -6.49
CA ALA A 198 -1.32 -14.81 -6.07
C ALA A 198 -0.59 -13.53 -6.55
N PRO A 199 0.19 -12.86 -5.67
CA PRO A 199 0.96 -11.67 -6.05
C PRO A 199 2.17 -12.07 -6.91
N VAL A 200 2.45 -11.31 -7.97
CA VAL A 200 3.50 -11.62 -8.97
C VAL A 200 4.54 -10.52 -9.16
N LEU A 201 4.17 -9.27 -8.94
CA LEU A 201 5.09 -8.12 -8.96
C LEU A 201 4.73 -7.17 -7.82
N GLY A 202 5.73 -6.67 -7.12
CA GLY A 202 5.57 -5.67 -6.07
C GLY A 202 6.61 -4.58 -6.21
N ILE A 203 6.15 -3.33 -6.09
CA ILE A 203 6.99 -2.13 -6.13
C ILE A 203 6.65 -1.27 -4.91
N ILE A 204 7.67 -0.90 -4.16
CA ILE A 204 7.58 0.04 -3.04
C ILE A 204 8.50 1.21 -3.34
N ASN A 205 8.00 2.44 -3.36
CA ASN A 205 8.84 3.64 -3.47
C ASN A 205 8.73 4.46 -2.17
N GLN A 206 9.85 4.95 -1.64
CA GLN A 206 9.88 5.85 -0.47
C GLN A 206 10.11 7.30 -0.92
N PRO A 207 9.07 8.15 -1.02
CA PRO A 207 9.22 9.47 -1.63
C PRO A 207 10.07 10.46 -0.82
N PHE A 208 10.22 10.23 0.50
CA PHE A 208 10.77 11.19 1.46
C PHE A 208 11.87 10.60 2.35
N LEU A 209 12.85 9.89 1.76
CA LEU A 209 13.92 9.27 2.54
C LEU A 209 15.07 10.25 2.85
N HIS A 210 15.50 11.04 1.86
CA HIS A 210 16.66 11.91 1.99
C HIS A 210 16.26 13.38 1.92
N LEU A 211 16.90 14.21 2.75
CA LEU A 211 16.85 15.66 2.58
C LEU A 211 17.84 16.07 1.49
N ALA A 212 17.34 16.70 0.44
CA ALA A 212 18.15 17.31 -0.60
C ALA A 212 19.11 18.34 0.02
N PRO A 213 20.31 18.53 -0.55
CA PRO A 213 21.20 19.62 -0.19
C PRO A 213 20.47 20.97 -0.23
N ARG A 214 20.79 21.86 0.71
CA ARG A 214 20.13 23.17 0.79
C ARG A 214 20.45 24.00 -0.47
N ASP A 215 19.44 24.24 -1.29
CA ASP A 215 19.53 25.18 -2.40
C ASP A 215 19.38 26.61 -1.85
N SER A 216 20.40 27.46 -2.00
CA SER A 216 20.38 28.84 -1.52
C SER A 216 19.33 29.72 -2.23
N SER A 217 18.85 29.29 -3.41
CA SER A 217 17.87 30.02 -4.24
C SER A 217 16.42 29.64 -3.94
N LYS A 218 16.18 28.44 -3.40
CA LYS A 218 14.88 27.98 -2.93
C LYS A 218 14.96 27.97 -1.41
N GLY A 219 14.27 28.89 -0.74
CA GLY A 219 14.41 29.13 0.72
C GLY A 219 14.14 27.93 1.67
N ARG A 220 13.96 26.70 1.17
CA ARG A 220 13.65 25.46 1.90
C ARG A 220 14.44 24.26 1.40
N ARG A 221 14.68 23.29 2.31
CA ARG A 221 15.18 21.95 1.96
C ARG A 221 14.06 21.15 1.30
N LEU A 222 14.37 20.52 0.17
CA LEU A 222 13.46 19.61 -0.53
C LEU A 222 13.77 18.17 -0.11
N TYR A 223 12.83 17.25 -0.29
CA TYR A 223 13.10 15.82 -0.18
C TYR A 223 13.52 15.23 -1.51
N GLU A 224 14.32 14.18 -1.44
CA GLU A 224 14.64 13.29 -2.53
C GLU A 224 14.10 11.88 -2.25
N SER A 225 13.72 11.20 -3.33
CA SER A 225 13.30 9.80 -3.31
C SER A 225 14.39 8.93 -2.69
N GLY A 226 14.01 8.00 -1.80
CA GLY A 226 14.87 6.89 -1.40
C GLY A 226 15.04 5.84 -2.51
N GLY A 227 14.31 5.99 -3.61
CA GLY A 227 14.25 5.05 -4.70
C GLY A 227 13.20 3.96 -4.50
N ALA A 228 13.11 3.09 -5.50
CA ALA A 228 12.16 1.98 -5.53
C ALA A 228 12.80 0.65 -5.16
N TYR A 229 12.06 -0.15 -4.39
CA TYR A 229 12.28 -1.56 -4.15
C TYR A 229 11.33 -2.33 -5.06
N ILE A 230 11.85 -3.37 -5.72
CA ILE A 230 11.07 -4.19 -6.66
C ILE A 230 11.37 -5.66 -6.41
N GLY A 231 10.32 -6.48 -6.43
CA GLY A 231 10.40 -7.92 -6.28
C GLY A 231 9.37 -8.63 -7.14
N VAL A 232 9.77 -9.72 -7.77
CA VAL A 232 8.99 -10.46 -8.74
C VAL A 232 8.91 -11.90 -8.27
N THR A 233 7.68 -12.37 -8.01
CA THR A 233 7.46 -13.75 -7.57
C THR A 233 7.31 -14.65 -8.79
N GLN A 234 8.14 -15.69 -8.86
CA GLN A 234 8.04 -16.71 -9.90
C GLN A 234 7.37 -17.96 -9.34
N PHE A 235 6.20 -18.28 -9.87
CA PHE A 235 5.51 -19.55 -9.60
C PHE A 235 5.95 -20.57 -10.66
N CYS A 236 6.76 -21.54 -10.28
CA CYS A 236 7.02 -22.72 -11.10
C CYS A 236 6.02 -23.82 -10.73
N SER A 237 5.81 -24.80 -11.62
CA SER A 237 4.88 -25.93 -11.44
C SER A 237 5.17 -26.83 -10.22
N GLY A 238 6.13 -26.47 -9.37
CA GLY A 238 6.47 -27.13 -8.11
C GLY A 238 6.72 -26.18 -6.92
N GLY A 239 6.37 -24.89 -7.00
CA GLY A 239 6.54 -23.92 -5.90
C GLY A 239 7.11 -22.56 -6.34
N VAL A 240 7.31 -21.65 -5.36
CA VAL A 240 7.98 -20.36 -5.57
C VAL A 240 9.49 -20.58 -5.62
N HIS A 241 10.18 -20.08 -6.66
CA HIS A 241 11.65 -20.07 -6.67
C HIS A 241 12.16 -19.07 -5.61
N SER A 242 12.55 -19.56 -4.44
CA SER A 242 13.31 -18.79 -3.47
C SER A 242 14.80 -18.82 -3.83
N THR A 243 15.46 -17.67 -3.91
CA THR A 243 16.91 -17.63 -3.74
C THR A 243 17.20 -18.00 -2.29
N GLU A 244 17.64 -19.24 -2.05
CA GLU A 244 18.09 -19.64 -0.71
C GLU A 244 19.20 -18.69 -0.27
N ALA A 245 18.93 -17.87 0.75
CA ALA A 245 19.95 -17.03 1.35
C ALA A 245 20.94 -17.95 2.08
N SER A 246 22.10 -18.19 1.45
CA SER A 246 23.17 -19.05 1.96
C SER A 246 23.96 -18.36 3.09
N GLY A 247 23.29 -17.94 4.16
CA GLY A 247 23.90 -17.26 5.31
C GLY A 247 23.26 -17.70 6.64
N GLU A 248 23.97 -17.51 7.75
CA GLU A 248 23.40 -17.72 9.09
C GLU A 248 22.14 -16.88 9.28
N VAL A 249 21.05 -17.52 9.70
CA VAL A 249 19.79 -16.85 10.01
C VAL A 249 20.01 -15.96 11.23
N ALA A 250 19.88 -14.64 11.05
CA ALA A 250 19.97 -13.70 12.15
C ALA A 250 18.99 -14.09 13.29
N PRO A 251 19.38 -13.95 14.56
CA PRO A 251 18.48 -14.27 15.67
C PRO A 251 17.21 -13.40 15.61
N LEU A 252 16.10 -13.97 16.07
CA LEU A 252 14.84 -13.25 16.23
C LEU A 252 14.97 -12.31 17.43
N GLN A 253 15.18 -11.02 17.15
CA GLN A 253 15.45 -10.01 18.17
C GLN A 253 14.39 -8.92 18.21
N GLN A 254 13.84 -8.54 17.07
CA GLN A 254 12.85 -7.47 17.01
C GLN A 254 11.79 -7.66 15.94
N VAL A 255 10.61 -7.14 16.24
CA VAL A 255 9.45 -7.14 15.34
C VAL A 255 8.87 -5.74 15.24
N MET A 256 8.40 -5.39 14.05
CA MET A 256 7.61 -4.18 13.85
C MET A 256 6.17 -4.42 14.29
N ILE A 257 5.58 -3.44 14.95
CA ILE A 257 4.16 -3.42 15.33
C ILE A 257 3.56 -2.04 15.10
N SER A 258 2.24 -1.97 15.00
CA SER A 258 1.51 -0.68 15.08
C SER A 258 1.35 -0.26 16.54
N SER A 259 1.29 1.05 16.82
CA SER A 259 1.01 1.57 18.17
C SER A 259 -0.35 1.13 18.74
N SER A 260 -1.26 0.71 17.86
CA SER A 260 -2.56 0.17 18.21
C SER A 260 -2.56 -1.35 18.39
N GLU A 261 -1.41 -2.03 18.38
CA GLU A 261 -1.33 -3.49 18.55
C GLU A 261 -1.88 -3.93 19.92
N ARG A 262 -2.46 -5.14 20.00
CA ARG A 262 -3.02 -5.68 21.23
C ARG A 262 -1.94 -5.88 22.29
N LEU A 263 -2.23 -5.44 23.52
CA LEU A 263 -1.31 -5.51 24.65
C LEU A 263 -0.84 -6.93 24.95
N ASP A 264 -1.73 -7.92 24.86
CA ASP A 264 -1.40 -9.32 25.15
C ASP A 264 -0.37 -9.90 24.16
N VAL A 265 -0.40 -9.46 22.89
CA VAL A 265 0.61 -9.81 21.88
C VAL A 265 1.95 -9.18 22.24
N GLN A 266 1.95 -7.89 22.58
CA GLN A 266 3.18 -7.17 22.97
C GLN A 266 3.84 -7.75 24.22
N GLU A 267 3.04 -8.12 25.23
CA GLU A 267 3.53 -8.72 26.48
C GLU A 267 4.17 -10.09 26.25
N ARG A 268 3.57 -10.95 25.41
CA ARG A 268 4.15 -12.26 25.07
C ARG A 268 5.48 -12.14 24.33
N LEU A 269 5.57 -11.22 23.38
CA LEU A 269 6.80 -10.94 22.64
C LEU A 269 7.91 -10.44 23.57
N SER A 270 7.58 -9.45 24.41
CA SER A 270 8.51 -8.88 25.39
C SER A 270 8.96 -9.91 26.42
N GLY A 271 8.05 -10.77 26.90
CA GLY A 271 8.34 -11.87 27.80
C GLY A 271 9.27 -12.94 27.20
N ALA A 272 9.25 -13.10 25.87
CA ALA A 272 10.19 -13.93 25.12
C ALA A 272 11.52 -13.22 24.79
N GLY A 273 11.73 -11.99 25.27
CA GLY A 273 12.93 -11.20 25.02
C GLY A 273 13.00 -10.57 23.62
N ILE A 274 11.86 -10.49 22.90
CA ILE A 274 11.77 -9.89 21.57
C ILE A 274 11.37 -8.42 21.73
N LYS A 275 12.17 -7.52 21.16
CA LYS A 275 11.87 -6.08 21.15
C LYS A 275 10.71 -5.79 20.18
N CYS A 276 9.63 -5.21 20.70
CA CYS A 276 8.59 -4.60 19.87
C CYS A 276 9.02 -3.19 19.48
N VAL A 277 9.08 -2.91 18.18
CA VAL A 277 9.38 -1.58 17.64
C VAL A 277 8.11 -1.03 17.02
N GLU A 278 7.57 0.05 17.58
CA GLU A 278 6.41 0.71 17.00
C GLU A 278 6.81 1.50 15.76
N ALA A 279 6.03 1.39 14.69
CA ALA A 279 6.25 2.17 13.47
C ALA A 279 4.94 2.55 12.76
N ALA A 280 4.92 3.76 12.18
CA ALA A 280 3.87 4.20 11.25
C ALA A 280 4.00 3.49 9.87
N GLY A 281 2.94 3.54 9.06
CA GLY A 281 2.88 2.97 7.71
C GLY A 281 2.87 1.44 7.64
N ALA A 282 1.87 0.84 7.01
CA ALA A 282 1.83 -0.62 6.84
C ALA A 282 2.89 -1.05 5.81
N GLY A 283 3.03 -0.29 4.73
CA GLY A 283 4.07 -0.45 3.72
C GLY A 283 5.48 -0.30 4.31
N TYR A 284 5.72 0.73 5.13
CA TYR A 284 7.01 0.90 5.80
C TYR A 284 7.36 -0.26 6.75
N LYS A 285 6.41 -0.75 7.55
CA LYS A 285 6.65 -1.92 8.42
C LYS A 285 7.02 -3.17 7.63
N CYS A 286 6.35 -3.42 6.51
CA CYS A 286 6.76 -4.47 5.59
C CYS A 286 8.15 -4.22 4.99
N LEU A 287 8.45 -2.98 4.60
CA LEU A 287 9.75 -2.61 4.04
C LEU A 287 10.89 -2.82 5.04
N ALA A 288 10.65 -2.58 6.34
CA ALA A 288 11.61 -2.89 7.39
C ALA A 288 11.92 -4.39 7.49
N VAL A 289 10.94 -5.26 7.20
CA VAL A 289 11.19 -6.71 7.09
C VAL A 289 11.99 -7.02 5.82
N ILE A 290 11.58 -6.48 4.67
CA ILE A 290 12.26 -6.67 3.37
C ILE A 290 13.74 -6.26 3.42
N THR A 291 14.05 -5.18 4.13
CA THR A 291 15.40 -4.63 4.30
C THR A 291 16.14 -5.20 5.50
N GLN A 292 15.55 -6.20 6.18
CA GLN A 292 16.09 -6.89 7.36
C GLN A 292 16.38 -5.96 8.55
N GLN A 293 15.73 -4.79 8.60
CA GLN A 293 15.72 -3.92 9.77
C GLN A 293 14.90 -4.52 10.91
N ALA A 294 13.93 -5.39 10.62
CA ALA A 294 13.25 -6.24 11.60
C ALA A 294 13.04 -7.65 11.03
N GLN A 295 12.83 -8.65 11.89
CA GLN A 295 12.65 -10.03 11.44
C GLN A 295 11.21 -10.32 11.00
N LEU A 296 10.22 -9.70 11.66
CA LEU A 296 8.82 -9.79 11.28
C LEU A 296 8.12 -8.44 11.45
N TYR A 297 6.99 -8.29 10.77
CA TYR A 297 5.94 -7.33 11.09
C TYR A 297 4.70 -8.12 11.50
N ILE A 298 4.19 -7.80 12.69
CA ILE A 298 3.00 -8.41 13.28
C ILE A 298 1.90 -7.35 13.36
N CYS A 299 0.72 -7.70 12.84
CA CYS A 299 -0.50 -6.94 13.01
C CYS A 299 -1.63 -7.91 13.36
N SER A 300 -2.03 -8.01 14.63
CA SER A 300 -3.07 -8.97 15.04
C SER A 300 -4.50 -8.48 14.74
N LYS A 301 -4.65 -7.23 14.32
CA LYS A 301 -5.94 -6.57 14.04
C LYS A 301 -6.22 -6.50 12.54
N GLY A 302 -7.50 -6.47 12.19
CA GLY A 302 -7.98 -6.18 10.84
C GLY A 302 -7.89 -4.69 10.50
N SER A 303 -6.67 -4.16 10.44
CA SER A 303 -6.41 -2.75 10.15
C SER A 303 -5.45 -2.54 8.99
N THR A 304 -5.31 -3.56 8.13
CA THR A 304 -4.61 -3.47 6.85
C THR A 304 -5.51 -3.97 5.74
N TYR A 305 -5.26 -3.55 4.51
CA TYR A 305 -6.05 -3.86 3.33
C TYR A 305 -5.20 -4.53 2.24
N MET A 306 -5.85 -4.93 1.15
CA MET A 306 -5.18 -5.56 0.01
C MET A 306 -4.12 -4.65 -0.62
N TRP A 307 -4.37 -3.35 -0.71
CA TRP A 307 -3.41 -2.37 -1.24
C TRP A 307 -2.17 -2.19 -0.36
N ASP A 308 -2.33 -2.20 0.97
CA ASP A 308 -1.21 -2.13 1.94
C ASP A 308 -0.22 -3.29 1.81
N THR A 309 -0.71 -4.46 1.36
CA THR A 309 0.03 -5.73 1.48
C THR A 309 0.46 -6.33 0.15
N CYS A 310 -0.25 -6.08 -0.96
CA CYS A 310 0.03 -6.75 -2.24
C CYS A 310 1.44 -6.51 -2.76
N ALA A 311 1.92 -5.26 -2.73
CA ALA A 311 3.26 -4.92 -3.14
C ALA A 311 4.34 -5.56 -2.25
N PRO A 312 4.35 -5.34 -0.92
CA PRO A 312 5.36 -5.97 -0.06
C PRO A 312 5.30 -7.50 -0.07
N HIS A 313 4.12 -8.10 -0.23
CA HIS A 313 3.99 -9.56 -0.26
C HIS A 313 4.74 -10.18 -1.44
N SER A 314 4.62 -9.62 -2.65
CA SER A 314 5.39 -10.09 -3.81
C SER A 314 6.90 -9.99 -3.56
N ILE A 315 7.36 -8.92 -2.91
CA ILE A 315 8.79 -8.76 -2.62
C ILE A 315 9.26 -9.80 -1.60
N LEU A 316 8.50 -9.99 -0.52
CA LEU A 316 8.82 -10.99 0.51
C LEU A 316 8.84 -12.42 -0.06
N LEU A 317 7.86 -12.79 -0.90
CA LEU A 317 7.84 -14.10 -1.56
C LEU A 317 9.06 -14.30 -2.47
N SER A 318 9.46 -13.29 -3.23
CA SER A 318 10.68 -13.36 -4.05
C SER A 318 11.96 -13.54 -3.22
N ASN A 319 11.91 -13.21 -1.92
CA ASN A 319 12.99 -13.38 -0.96
C ASN A 319 12.83 -14.63 -0.06
N GLY A 320 11.92 -15.56 -0.39
CA GLY A 320 11.68 -16.79 0.38
C GLY A 320 10.76 -16.64 1.61
N GLY A 321 10.22 -15.44 1.81
CA GLY A 321 9.29 -15.11 2.89
C GLY A 321 7.83 -15.16 2.47
N GLY A 322 7.03 -14.28 3.07
CA GLY A 322 5.61 -14.16 2.73
C GLY A 322 4.83 -13.23 3.67
N ILE A 323 3.53 -13.15 3.40
CA ILE A 323 2.53 -12.56 4.29
C ILE A 323 1.44 -13.60 4.47
N ILE A 324 1.15 -13.96 5.73
CA ILE A 324 0.07 -14.88 6.10
C ILE A 324 -0.93 -14.17 7.00
N PRO A 325 -2.18 -14.67 7.11
CA PRO A 325 -3.10 -14.22 8.14
C PRO A 325 -2.55 -14.46 9.55
N PHE A 326 -2.69 -13.49 10.46
CA PHE A 326 -2.23 -13.64 11.85
C PHE A 326 -2.90 -14.83 12.54
N THR A 327 -4.20 -15.03 12.31
CA THR A 327 -4.93 -16.19 12.87
C THR A 327 -4.42 -17.55 12.41
N SER A 328 -3.64 -17.62 11.32
CA SER A 328 -3.02 -18.85 10.82
C SER A 328 -1.81 -19.29 11.65
N LEU A 329 -1.29 -18.44 12.56
CA LEU A 329 -0.17 -18.82 13.45
C LEU A 329 -0.44 -20.12 14.23
N LYS A 330 -1.70 -20.40 14.57
CA LYS A 330 -2.11 -21.64 15.25
C LYS A 330 -1.67 -22.92 14.54
N TYR A 331 -1.52 -22.90 13.21
CA TYR A 331 -1.09 -24.06 12.44
C TYR A 331 0.45 -24.25 12.46
N PHE A 332 1.20 -23.18 12.74
CA PHE A 332 2.65 -23.16 12.71
C PHE A 332 3.30 -23.42 14.09
N ALA A 333 2.51 -23.40 15.17
CA ALA A 333 2.98 -23.65 16.54
C ALA A 333 3.19 -25.15 16.86
N THR A 334 3.31 -26.02 15.86
CA THR A 334 3.38 -27.47 16.02
C THR A 334 4.83 -27.99 15.86
N GLU A 335 5.07 -29.25 16.23
CA GLU A 335 6.36 -29.92 16.03
C GLU A 335 6.67 -30.19 14.55
N SER A 336 5.65 -30.19 13.68
CA SER A 336 5.79 -30.36 12.24
C SER A 336 4.91 -29.35 11.51
N PRO A 337 5.36 -28.07 11.44
CA PRO A 337 4.60 -27.01 10.78
C PRO A 337 4.30 -27.36 9.31
N PRO A 338 3.14 -26.94 8.78
CA PRO A 338 2.82 -27.15 7.39
C PRO A 338 3.67 -26.25 6.49
N ASP A 339 3.67 -26.55 5.19
CA ASP A 339 4.24 -25.65 4.18
C ASP A 339 3.56 -24.27 4.22
N HIS A 340 4.35 -23.24 4.53
CA HIS A 340 3.87 -21.86 4.66
C HIS A 340 3.27 -21.31 3.37
N LEU A 341 3.68 -21.82 2.20
CA LEU A 341 3.18 -21.36 0.90
C LEU A 341 1.67 -21.62 0.74
N LYS A 342 1.10 -22.54 1.52
CA LYS A 342 -0.34 -22.84 1.51
C LYS A 342 -1.21 -21.84 2.29
N TYR A 343 -0.59 -20.98 3.09
CA TYR A 343 -1.29 -20.03 3.97
C TYR A 343 -1.05 -18.57 3.58
N GLN A 344 -0.45 -18.34 2.41
CA GLN A 344 -0.19 -17.00 1.92
C GLN A 344 -1.50 -16.24 1.70
N THR A 345 -1.50 -14.94 2.02
CA THR A 345 -2.60 -14.04 1.67
C THR A 345 -2.84 -14.05 0.15
N LEU A 346 -4.10 -14.00 -0.26
CA LEU A 346 -4.51 -13.94 -1.67
C LEU A 346 -5.30 -12.66 -1.92
N TYR A 347 -5.15 -12.12 -3.13
CA TYR A 347 -5.72 -10.85 -3.55
C TYR A 347 -6.87 -11.07 -4.53
N THR A 348 -7.99 -10.38 -4.33
CA THR A 348 -9.15 -10.52 -5.22
C THR A 348 -9.87 -9.18 -5.37
N HIS A 349 -10.73 -9.09 -6.38
CA HIS A 349 -11.69 -7.98 -6.47
C HIS A 349 -13.03 -8.52 -7.00
N PRO A 350 -14.19 -8.15 -6.42
CA PRO A 350 -15.49 -8.66 -6.83
C PRO A 350 -15.79 -8.52 -8.32
N SER A 351 -15.36 -7.42 -8.95
CA SER A 351 -15.58 -7.20 -10.40
C SER A 351 -14.89 -8.24 -11.27
N LEU A 352 -13.84 -8.90 -10.79
CA LEU A 352 -13.07 -9.90 -11.54
C LEU A 352 -13.70 -11.30 -11.48
N GLN A 353 -14.58 -11.57 -10.51
CA GLN A 353 -15.18 -12.90 -10.31
C GLN A 353 -16.17 -13.29 -11.42
N SER A 354 -16.72 -12.30 -12.14
CA SER A 354 -17.62 -12.53 -13.29
C SER A 354 -16.94 -13.10 -14.54
N VAL A 355 -15.60 -13.02 -14.62
CA VAL A 355 -14.83 -13.46 -15.80
C VAL A 355 -14.37 -14.93 -15.66
N ALA A 356 -14.31 -15.46 -14.44
CA ALA A 356 -13.84 -16.82 -14.18
C ALA A 356 -14.93 -17.91 -14.29
N ALA A 357 -16.22 -17.53 -14.31
CA ALA A 357 -17.32 -18.49 -14.36
C ALA A 357 -17.47 -19.20 -15.72
N ASP A 358 -16.87 -18.69 -16.79
CA ASP A 358 -16.86 -19.31 -18.13
C ASP A 358 -15.70 -20.31 -18.34
N SER A 359 -14.75 -20.40 -17.41
CA SER A 359 -13.65 -21.39 -17.44
C SER A 359 -13.84 -22.40 -16.32
N GLY A 360 -14.78 -23.32 -16.51
CA GLY A 360 -15.17 -24.34 -15.53
C GLY A 360 -14.01 -25.04 -14.82
N VAL A 361 -13.74 -24.61 -13.58
CA VAL A 361 -12.99 -25.34 -12.57
C VAL A 361 -13.70 -25.13 -11.24
N ALA A 362 -14.20 -26.22 -10.67
CA ALA A 362 -15.00 -26.22 -9.45
C ALA A 362 -14.21 -25.69 -8.25
N ALA A 363 -14.73 -24.65 -7.60
CA ALA A 363 -14.22 -24.15 -6.32
C ALA A 363 -14.49 -25.18 -5.21
N GLY A 364 -13.42 -25.58 -4.52
CA GLY A 364 -13.47 -26.39 -3.31
C GLY A 364 -14.13 -25.63 -2.16
N THR A 365 -15.06 -26.30 -1.51
CA THR A 365 -15.91 -25.83 -0.39
C THR A 365 -15.09 -25.32 0.79
N ALA A 366 -15.28 -24.05 1.16
CA ALA A 366 -14.92 -23.52 2.46
C ALA A 366 -16.02 -23.89 3.48
N ALA A 367 -15.63 -24.60 4.55
CA ALA A 367 -16.50 -24.86 5.68
C ALA A 367 -16.62 -23.58 6.53
N ALA A 368 -17.84 -23.05 6.62
CA ALA A 368 -18.20 -22.00 7.55
C ALA A 368 -18.73 -22.64 8.84
N ASP A 369 -17.99 -22.50 9.93
CA ASP A 369 -18.53 -22.68 11.28
C ASP A 369 -19.00 -21.30 11.78
N THR A 370 -20.32 -21.17 11.93
CA THR A 370 -20.98 -20.03 12.54
C THR A 370 -21.13 -20.29 14.03
N ASP A 371 -20.42 -19.53 14.86
CA ASP A 371 -20.75 -19.39 16.29
C ASP A 371 -21.35 -18.01 16.56
N VAL A 372 -22.55 -18.05 17.14
CA VAL A 372 -23.40 -16.92 17.51
C VAL A 372 -22.90 -16.35 18.84
N ALA A 373 -22.61 -15.05 18.87
CA ALA A 373 -22.37 -14.32 20.13
C ALA A 373 -23.34 -13.13 20.25
N ASP A 374 -23.92 -13.07 21.44
CA ASP A 374 -25.07 -12.31 21.93
C ASP A 374 -24.82 -10.80 22.01
N THR A 375 -25.88 -10.03 21.73
CA THR A 375 -25.89 -8.56 21.67
C THR A 375 -26.22 -7.94 23.02
N GLY A 376 -25.38 -7.03 23.50
CA GLY A 376 -25.68 -6.12 24.61
C GLY A 376 -25.39 -4.67 24.22
N ASP A 377 -26.45 -3.89 24.07
CA ASP A 377 -26.49 -2.46 23.71
C ASP A 377 -25.71 -1.54 24.66
N HIS A 378 -25.05 -0.52 24.08
CA HIS A 378 -25.21 0.88 24.45
C HIS A 378 -24.51 1.82 23.42
N ALA A 379 -25.31 2.58 22.67
CA ALA A 379 -24.89 3.67 21.78
C ALA A 379 -24.42 4.92 22.55
N PRO A 380 -23.62 5.81 21.94
CA PRO A 380 -24.25 6.96 21.25
C PRO A 380 -23.58 7.44 19.94
N SER A 381 -24.42 8.09 19.13
CA SER A 381 -24.17 9.02 18.00
C SER A 381 -23.33 8.53 16.81
N THR A 382 -24.05 8.08 15.78
CA THR A 382 -23.58 7.68 14.44
C THR A 382 -23.22 8.87 13.57
N ASP A 383 -21.96 8.93 13.13
CA ASP A 383 -21.50 9.76 12.02
C ASP A 383 -21.69 8.97 10.72
N THR A 384 -22.82 9.21 10.04
CA THR A 384 -23.34 8.36 8.95
C THR A 384 -22.49 8.34 7.68
N SER A 385 -21.52 9.26 7.53
CA SER A 385 -20.60 9.27 6.39
C SER A 385 -19.44 8.28 6.55
N ASN A 386 -18.97 8.05 7.77
CA ASN A 386 -17.82 7.18 8.05
C ASN A 386 -18.21 5.68 7.94
N GLU A 387 -19.47 5.34 8.19
CA GLU A 387 -20.01 3.99 8.03
C GLU A 387 -20.15 3.58 6.55
N ALA A 388 -20.51 4.51 5.66
CA ALA A 388 -20.69 4.24 4.23
C ALA A 388 -19.37 3.89 3.53
N THR A 389 -18.28 4.62 3.85
CA THR A 389 -16.94 4.37 3.31
C THR A 389 -16.33 3.09 3.89
N LYS A 390 -16.50 2.85 5.20
CA LYS A 390 -16.08 1.58 5.83
C LYS A 390 -16.81 0.38 5.24
N SER A 391 -18.11 0.51 4.92
CA SER A 391 -18.89 -0.54 4.28
C SER A 391 -18.41 -0.89 2.88
N SER A 392 -17.87 0.06 2.11
CA SER A 392 -17.41 -0.19 0.74
C SER A 392 -16.02 -0.84 0.66
N ILE A 393 -15.15 -0.58 1.64
CA ILE A 393 -13.78 -1.13 1.66
C ILE A 393 -13.62 -2.37 2.54
N ALA A 394 -14.56 -2.66 3.44
CA ALA A 394 -14.54 -3.83 4.31
C ALA A 394 -14.23 -5.16 3.61
N PRO A 395 -14.70 -5.45 2.37
CA PRO A 395 -14.36 -6.69 1.67
C PRO A 395 -12.86 -6.86 1.38
N PHE A 396 -12.09 -5.77 1.38
CA PHE A 396 -10.66 -5.77 1.07
C PHE A 396 -9.78 -5.75 2.33
N CYS A 397 -10.40 -5.75 3.52
CA CYS A 397 -9.69 -5.76 4.80
C CYS A 397 -9.07 -7.13 5.07
N ASN A 398 -7.81 -7.15 5.50
CA ASN A 398 -7.16 -8.31 6.10
C ASN A 398 -7.70 -8.54 7.52
N SER A 399 -8.98 -8.89 7.63
CA SER A 399 -9.74 -8.96 8.89
C SER A 399 -9.15 -9.93 9.92
N GLN A 400 -8.37 -10.91 9.45
CA GLN A 400 -7.66 -11.89 10.26
C GLN A 400 -6.29 -11.42 10.78
N GLY A 401 -5.93 -10.14 10.57
CA GLY A 401 -4.59 -9.62 10.81
C GLY A 401 -3.55 -10.22 9.86
N ILE A 402 -2.30 -9.77 9.97
CA ILE A 402 -1.20 -10.25 9.13
C ILE A 402 0.06 -10.52 9.94
N VAL A 403 0.88 -11.44 9.42
CA VAL A 403 2.28 -11.62 9.79
C VAL A 403 3.10 -11.60 8.51
N ALA A 404 3.93 -10.57 8.36
CA ALA A 404 4.90 -10.47 7.29
C ALA A 404 6.27 -10.92 7.79
N TYR A 405 6.92 -11.81 7.04
CA TYR A 405 8.19 -12.43 7.43
C TYR A 405 9.05 -12.66 6.20
N GLN A 406 10.37 -12.65 6.39
CA GLN A 406 11.32 -13.04 5.35
C GLN A 406 11.86 -14.46 5.56
N ASN A 407 11.96 -14.92 6.80
CA ASN A 407 12.49 -16.24 7.13
C ASN A 407 11.42 -17.11 7.83
N VAL A 408 11.20 -18.31 7.29
CA VAL A 408 10.19 -19.24 7.80
C VAL A 408 10.48 -19.75 9.22
N GLU A 409 11.75 -19.84 9.63
CA GLU A 409 12.10 -20.23 11.00
C GLU A 409 11.66 -19.18 12.02
N HIS A 410 11.71 -17.89 11.65
CA HIS A 410 11.21 -16.81 12.49
C HIS A 410 9.69 -16.89 12.63
N LEU A 411 8.98 -17.24 11.55
CA LEU A 411 7.55 -17.52 11.59
C LEU A 411 7.22 -18.68 12.56
N TYR A 412 7.97 -19.78 12.51
CA TYR A 412 7.71 -20.91 13.42
C TYR A 412 8.00 -20.55 14.89
N LYS A 413 9.06 -19.77 15.15
CA LYS A 413 9.37 -19.28 16.49
C LYS A 413 8.27 -18.35 17.01
N ILE A 414 7.78 -17.42 16.19
CA ILE A 414 6.73 -16.49 16.62
C ILE A 414 5.41 -17.21 16.89
N ALA A 415 5.09 -18.22 16.08
CA ALA A 415 3.89 -19.03 16.27
C ALA A 415 3.87 -19.70 17.65
N LYS A 416 4.99 -20.29 18.09
CA LYS A 416 5.11 -20.92 19.42
C LYS A 416 5.06 -19.93 20.60
N ILE A 417 5.31 -18.64 20.36
CA ILE A 417 5.28 -17.60 21.40
C ILE A 417 3.86 -17.03 21.57
N LEU A 418 3.15 -16.88 20.45
CA LEU A 418 1.86 -16.18 20.40
C LEU A 418 0.63 -17.08 20.48
N VAL A 419 0.79 -18.38 20.22
CA VAL A 419 -0.23 -19.43 20.36
C VAL A 419 0.08 -20.22 21.61
#